data_AF-A0A917ZYG2-F1
#
_entry.id   AF-A0A917ZYG2-F1
#
_cell.length_a   1.000
_cell.length_b   1.000
_cell.length_c   1.000
_cell.angle_alpha   90.00
_cell.angle_beta   90.00
_cell.angle_gamma   90.00
#
_symmetry.space_group_name_H-M   'P 1'
#
loop_
_entity.id
_entity.type
_entity.pdbx_description
1 polymer ?
#
loop_
_entity_poly.entity_id
_entity_poly.type
_entity_poly.pdbx_seq_one_letter_code
_entity_poly.pdbx_strand_id
1 'polypeptide(L)'
;MSDPMIIRARVPASVKQVRHALTDPDTLRVWLAEHAEVELPGIYAFWGRSTPEGDAPHQRLLHADDRTVRFAWTLDGVETTTEFAVEEDGPDAAIVSVSQSHFDMQEALEDTNIRGVLQTYWYLAVANLVEHFEGRDLTPKPDFTSAELRAEVLIDASPAKVYASLIDSEKVSRWFGYPIEIEPRVGGRYSMGGFDAEGEPARILELEPDSKVSIDWGHNGVGTWELEGSGGKTRLTMVQSGFDRTPYAGWLGSISGLAELRRFNEMADWSPIWLS
;
A
#
# COMPACT_ATOMS: atom_id res chain seq x y z
N MET A 1 -21.85 -2.66 15.05
CA MET A 1 -20.76 -2.30 14.11
C MET A 1 -19.51 -2.99 14.62
N SER A 2 -18.74 -3.63 13.75
CA SER A 2 -17.41 -4.13 14.09
C SER A 2 -16.50 -2.96 14.50
N ASP A 3 -15.44 -3.26 15.26
CA ASP A 3 -14.40 -2.28 15.53
C ASP A 3 -13.77 -1.84 14.19
N PRO A 4 -13.45 -0.54 14.03
CA PRO A 4 -12.84 -0.06 12.80
C PRO A 4 -11.44 -0.65 12.62
N MET A 5 -11.03 -0.82 11.37
CA MET A 5 -9.64 -1.07 11.04
C MET A 5 -8.82 0.17 11.39
N ILE A 6 -7.67 -0.02 12.04
CA ILE A 6 -6.73 1.05 12.36
C ILE A 6 -5.36 0.70 11.77
N ILE A 7 -4.77 1.63 11.02
CA ILE A 7 -3.37 1.58 10.61
C ILE A 7 -2.63 2.77 11.21
N ARG A 8 -1.34 2.59 11.53
CA ARG A 8 -0.51 3.64 12.13
C ARG A 8 0.87 3.66 11.49
N ALA A 9 1.37 4.85 11.17
CA ALA A 9 2.70 5.02 10.60
C ALA A 9 3.42 6.23 11.20
N ARG A 10 4.75 6.13 11.33
CA ARG A 10 5.63 7.27 11.59
C ARG A 10 5.86 8.05 10.30
N VAL A 11 5.71 9.37 10.40
CA VAL A 11 5.95 10.33 9.32
C VAL A 11 7.08 11.25 9.76
N PRO A 12 8.14 11.46 8.96
CA PRO A 12 9.29 12.30 9.31
C PRO A 12 8.98 13.79 9.08
N ALA A 13 7.90 14.26 9.69
CA ALA A 13 7.47 15.63 9.65
C ALA A 13 6.73 15.99 10.95
N SER A 14 6.79 17.26 11.35
CA SER A 14 6.04 17.75 12.49
C SER A 14 4.53 17.59 12.28
N VAL A 15 3.78 17.53 13.38
CA VAL A 15 2.31 17.55 13.39
C VAL A 15 1.73 18.61 12.47
N LYS A 16 2.28 19.83 12.50
CA LYS A 16 1.79 20.96 11.70
C LYS A 16 1.96 20.71 10.20
N GLN A 17 3.10 20.15 9.79
CA GLN A 17 3.38 19.82 8.39
C GLN A 17 2.46 18.71 7.90
N VAL A 18 2.32 17.63 8.68
CA VAL A 18 1.40 16.53 8.35
C VAL A 18 -0.04 17.05 8.28
N ARG A 19 -0.45 17.87 9.24
CA ARG A 19 -1.79 18.45 9.26
C ARG A 19 -2.06 19.32 8.04
N HIS A 20 -1.06 20.06 7.57
CA HIS A 20 -1.16 20.81 6.32
C HIS A 20 -1.30 19.87 5.12
N ALA A 21 -0.46 18.84 5.01
CA ALA A 21 -0.50 17.85 3.93
C ALA A 21 -1.82 17.07 3.85
N LEU A 22 -2.50 16.91 4.98
CA LEU A 22 -3.82 16.29 5.06
C LEU A 22 -4.96 17.20 4.59
N THR A 23 -4.79 18.52 4.47
CA THR A 23 -5.90 19.43 4.07
C THR A 23 -5.52 20.45 3.01
N ASP A 24 -4.30 20.41 2.52
CA ASP A 24 -3.86 21.21 1.39
C ASP A 24 -4.17 20.45 0.10
N PRO A 25 -5.01 20.99 -0.80
CA PRO A 25 -5.46 20.26 -1.98
C PRO A 25 -4.32 19.97 -2.96
N ASP A 26 -3.29 20.81 -3.03
CA ASP A 26 -2.12 20.56 -3.89
C ASP A 26 -1.31 19.38 -3.36
N THR A 27 -1.12 19.31 -2.03
CA THR A 27 -0.43 18.20 -1.39
C THR A 27 -1.21 16.89 -1.49
N LEU A 28 -2.54 16.92 -1.29
CA LEU A 28 -3.39 15.74 -1.48
C LEU A 28 -3.32 15.18 -2.91
N ARG A 29 -3.22 16.05 -3.93
CA ARG A 29 -3.06 15.62 -5.33
C ARG A 29 -1.72 14.95 -5.63
N VAL A 30 -0.74 15.10 -4.74
CA VAL A 30 0.56 14.43 -4.85
C VAL A 30 0.45 13.01 -4.26
N TRP A 31 0.15 12.89 -2.97
CA TRP A 31 0.28 11.61 -2.26
C TRP A 31 -1.00 10.76 -2.27
N LEU A 32 -2.19 11.35 -2.30
CA LEU A 32 -3.46 10.65 -2.09
C LEU A 32 -4.18 10.29 -3.41
N ALA A 33 -4.54 11.28 -4.23
CA ALA A 33 -5.46 11.10 -5.35
C ALA A 33 -5.08 11.96 -6.57
N GLU A 34 -5.69 11.72 -7.74
CA GLU A 34 -5.47 12.58 -8.93
C GLU A 34 -6.11 13.96 -8.77
N HIS A 35 -7.26 14.00 -8.09
CA HIS A 35 -8.02 15.20 -7.83
C HIS A 35 -8.34 15.32 -6.35
N ALA A 36 -8.31 16.55 -5.85
CA ALA A 36 -8.69 16.88 -4.49
C ALA A 36 -9.24 18.31 -4.44
N GLU A 37 -10.19 18.53 -3.55
CA GLU A 37 -10.76 19.84 -3.21
C GLU A 37 -10.95 19.92 -1.70
N VAL A 38 -10.43 20.99 -1.10
CA VAL A 38 -10.55 21.21 0.35
C VAL A 38 -10.87 22.67 0.61
N GLU A 39 -12.02 22.90 1.22
CA GLU A 39 -12.49 24.20 1.69
C GLU A 39 -13.13 24.03 3.07
N LEU A 40 -12.29 24.04 4.12
CA LEU A 40 -12.78 23.82 5.48
C LEU A 40 -13.66 24.98 5.97
N PRO A 41 -14.73 24.72 6.74
CA PRO A 41 -15.14 23.40 7.27
C PRO A 41 -16.15 22.66 6.37
N GLY A 42 -16.31 23.03 5.10
CA GLY A 42 -17.35 22.51 4.23
C GLY A 42 -16.93 21.32 3.37
N ILE A 43 -15.85 21.49 2.61
CA ILE A 43 -15.46 20.56 1.53
C ILE A 43 -14.18 19.83 1.93
N TYR A 44 -14.23 18.52 1.78
CA TYR A 44 -13.08 17.62 1.80
C TYR A 44 -13.39 16.47 0.85
N ALA A 45 -12.85 16.54 -0.36
CA ALA A 45 -13.20 15.65 -1.46
C ALA A 45 -11.96 15.23 -2.23
N PHE A 46 -11.92 13.97 -2.66
CA PHE A 46 -10.86 13.44 -3.52
C PHE A 46 -11.42 12.34 -4.42
N TRP A 47 -10.92 12.29 -5.66
CA TRP A 47 -11.39 11.37 -6.69
C TRP A 47 -10.32 11.19 -7.77
N GLY A 48 -10.65 10.40 -8.80
CA GLY A 48 -9.77 10.03 -9.89
C GLY A 48 -9.50 8.53 -9.91
N ARG A 49 -8.76 8.09 -10.92
CA ARG A 49 -8.57 6.67 -11.23
C ARG A 49 -7.87 5.89 -10.12
N SER A 50 -7.10 6.55 -9.27
CA SER A 50 -6.44 5.91 -8.12
C SER A 50 -7.30 5.81 -6.86
N THR A 51 -8.53 6.29 -6.89
CA THR A 51 -9.44 6.30 -5.75
C THR A 51 -10.54 5.26 -5.93
N PRO A 52 -10.85 4.44 -4.91
CA PRO A 52 -12.03 3.57 -4.90
C PRO A 52 -13.31 4.33 -5.24
N GLU A 53 -14.04 3.89 -6.28
CA GLU A 53 -15.20 4.61 -6.85
C GLU A 53 -14.88 6.09 -7.17
N GLY A 54 -13.68 6.35 -7.73
CA GLY A 54 -13.20 7.70 -7.98
C GLY A 54 -13.73 8.38 -9.25
N ASP A 55 -14.84 7.93 -9.83
CA ASP A 55 -15.46 8.63 -10.97
C ASP A 55 -16.05 9.99 -10.57
N ALA A 56 -16.38 10.17 -9.28
CA ALA A 56 -16.80 11.42 -8.67
C ALA A 56 -16.31 11.50 -7.19
N PRO A 57 -16.36 12.68 -6.55
CA PRO A 57 -16.17 12.77 -5.11
C PRO A 57 -17.36 12.15 -4.35
N HIS A 58 -17.06 11.25 -3.41
CA HIS A 58 -18.05 10.57 -2.56
C HIS A 58 -17.83 10.82 -1.06
N GLN A 59 -17.06 11.86 -0.72
CA GLN A 59 -16.76 12.22 0.64
C GLN A 59 -17.61 13.38 1.15
N ARG A 60 -17.97 13.31 2.43
CA ARG A 60 -18.62 14.40 3.16
C ARG A 60 -17.87 14.64 4.45
N LEU A 61 -17.29 15.82 4.60
CA LEU A 61 -16.52 16.18 5.78
C LEU A 61 -17.42 16.12 7.03
N LEU A 62 -16.93 15.45 8.08
CA LEU A 62 -17.62 15.32 9.37
C LEU A 62 -16.95 16.17 10.44
N HIS A 63 -15.62 16.25 10.41
CA HIS A 63 -14.83 16.98 11.39
C HIS A 63 -13.45 17.31 10.83
N ALA A 64 -12.96 18.51 11.15
CA ALA A 64 -11.57 18.89 10.93
C ALA A 64 -11.12 19.87 12.02
N ASP A 65 -10.07 19.53 12.75
CA ASP A 65 -9.36 20.41 13.68
C ASP A 65 -7.84 20.27 13.46
N ASP A 66 -6.98 20.73 14.37
CA ASP A 66 -5.52 20.69 14.20
C ASP A 66 -4.90 19.28 14.23
N ARG A 67 -5.64 18.26 14.68
CA ARG A 67 -5.13 16.89 14.89
C ARG A 67 -5.88 15.85 14.09
N THR A 68 -7.11 16.15 13.69
CA THR A 68 -8.02 15.16 13.13
C THR A 68 -8.69 15.69 11.87
N VAL A 69 -8.80 14.83 10.86
CA VAL A 69 -9.66 15.01 9.69
C VAL A 69 -10.52 13.75 9.55
N ARG A 70 -11.83 13.89 9.67
CA ARG A 70 -12.78 12.78 9.58
C ARG A 70 -13.86 13.08 8.57
N PHE A 71 -14.14 12.13 7.69
CA PHE A 71 -15.15 12.25 6.65
C PHE A 71 -15.95 10.96 6.52
N ALA A 72 -17.21 11.11 6.12
CA ALA A 72 -18.00 10.00 5.61
C ALA A 72 -17.56 9.73 4.16
N TRP A 73 -17.49 8.47 3.76
CA TRP A 73 -17.16 8.07 2.40
C TRP A 73 -18.13 6.99 1.94
N THR A 74 -19.00 7.33 1.00
CA THR A 74 -19.97 6.39 0.44
C THR A 74 -19.29 5.51 -0.59
N LEU A 75 -19.34 4.20 -0.37
CA LEU A 75 -18.73 3.18 -1.22
C LEU A 75 -19.70 2.01 -1.40
N ASP A 76 -20.03 1.69 -2.65
CA ASP A 76 -21.02 0.67 -3.00
C ASP A 76 -22.35 0.90 -2.24
N GLY A 77 -22.79 2.16 -2.24
CA GLY A 77 -24.02 2.62 -1.57
C GLY A 77 -23.99 2.61 -0.04
N VAL A 78 -22.89 2.21 0.60
CA VAL A 78 -22.73 2.17 2.06
C VAL A 78 -21.94 3.37 2.52
N GLU A 79 -22.49 4.16 3.45
CA GLU A 79 -21.76 5.27 4.09
C GLU A 79 -20.76 4.71 5.11
N THR A 80 -19.48 4.73 4.75
CA THR A 80 -18.37 4.40 5.66
C THR A 80 -17.83 5.67 6.34
N THR A 81 -16.88 5.54 7.25
CA THR A 81 -16.21 6.66 7.90
C THR A 81 -14.72 6.41 7.93
N THR A 82 -13.96 7.41 7.50
CA THR A 82 -12.50 7.43 7.62
C THR A 82 -12.11 8.59 8.54
N GLU A 83 -11.14 8.35 9.42
CA GLU A 83 -10.51 9.38 10.25
C GLU A 83 -8.99 9.30 10.13
N PHE A 84 -8.37 10.41 9.73
CA PHE A 84 -6.96 10.66 9.98
C PHE A 84 -6.82 11.32 11.35
N ALA A 85 -6.01 10.73 12.22
CA ALA A 85 -5.56 11.33 13.47
C ALA A 85 -4.04 11.46 13.44
N VAL A 86 -3.54 12.60 13.88
CA VAL A 86 -2.10 12.87 13.96
C VAL A 86 -1.72 12.94 15.43
N GLU A 87 -0.55 12.40 15.78
CA GLU A 87 0.06 12.35 17.12
C GLU A 87 1.49 12.89 17.05
N GLU A 88 2.03 13.47 18.13
CA GLU A 88 3.44 13.90 18.18
C GLU A 88 4.33 12.68 18.41
N ASP A 89 5.46 12.57 17.70
CA ASP A 89 6.50 11.53 17.91
C ASP A 89 7.91 12.15 17.95
N GLY A 90 8.00 13.36 18.51
CA GLY A 90 9.20 14.18 18.52
C GLY A 90 9.00 15.53 17.79
N PRO A 91 10.04 16.39 17.76
CA PRO A 91 9.93 17.73 17.17
C PRO A 91 9.71 17.69 15.64
N ASP A 92 10.35 16.73 14.97
CA ASP A 92 10.34 16.59 13.50
C ASP A 92 9.69 15.28 13.04
N ALA A 93 8.87 14.68 13.90
CA ALA A 93 8.18 13.43 13.61
C ALA A 93 6.76 13.41 14.19
N ALA A 94 5.87 12.72 13.50
CA ALA A 94 4.49 12.53 13.88
C ALA A 94 4.07 11.09 13.63
N ILE A 95 3.05 10.64 14.35
CA ILE A 95 2.35 9.40 14.04
C ILE A 95 1.06 9.77 13.34
N VAL A 96 0.80 9.19 12.16
CA VAL A 96 -0.49 9.25 11.48
C VAL A 96 -1.21 7.94 11.71
N SER A 97 -2.41 8.03 12.26
CA SER A 97 -3.35 6.93 12.38
C SER A 97 -4.48 7.11 11.38
N VAL A 98 -4.84 6.06 10.65
CA VAL A 98 -6.04 6.03 9.82
C VAL A 98 -7.00 4.99 10.40
N SER A 99 -8.18 5.45 10.80
CA SER A 99 -9.30 4.60 11.22
C SER A 99 -10.32 4.50 10.09
N GLN A 100 -10.74 3.29 9.75
CA GLN A 100 -11.71 3.01 8.69
C GLN A 100 -12.81 2.09 9.22
N SER A 101 -14.05 2.57 9.19
CA SER A 101 -15.22 1.73 9.49
C SER A 101 -15.64 0.89 8.29
N HIS A 102 -16.44 -0.15 8.52
CA HIS A 102 -16.99 -1.03 7.48
C HIS A 102 -15.93 -1.73 6.62
N PHE A 103 -14.74 -1.97 7.19
CA PHE A 103 -13.79 -2.91 6.65
C PHE A 103 -14.10 -4.31 7.20
N ASP A 104 -14.10 -5.30 6.33
CA ASP A 104 -14.25 -6.71 6.68
C ASP A 104 -13.15 -7.52 5.97
N MET A 105 -12.44 -8.36 6.73
CA MET A 105 -11.31 -9.12 6.21
C MET A 105 -11.76 -10.20 5.22
N GLN A 106 -12.94 -10.79 5.41
CA GLN A 106 -13.47 -11.79 4.47
C GLN A 106 -13.79 -11.13 3.13
N GLU A 107 -14.41 -9.95 3.15
CA GLU A 107 -14.67 -9.17 1.93
C GLU A 107 -13.37 -8.80 1.21
N ALA A 108 -12.29 -8.52 1.94
CA ALA A 108 -10.97 -8.24 1.38
C ALA A 108 -10.31 -9.49 0.76
N LEU A 109 -10.40 -10.65 1.42
CA LEU A 109 -9.82 -11.91 0.95
C LEU A 109 -10.55 -12.46 -0.28
N GLU A 110 -11.87 -12.31 -0.34
CA GLU A 110 -12.70 -12.72 -1.48
C GLU A 110 -12.79 -11.63 -2.56
N ASP A 111 -12.28 -10.43 -2.27
CA ASP A 111 -12.34 -9.21 -3.08
C ASP A 111 -13.77 -8.89 -3.57
N THR A 112 -14.81 -9.16 -2.78
CA THR A 112 -16.20 -9.22 -3.29
C THR A 112 -16.82 -7.87 -3.61
N ASN A 113 -16.30 -6.80 -3.03
CA ASN A 113 -16.78 -5.44 -3.23
C ASN A 113 -15.64 -4.42 -3.02
N ILE A 114 -15.90 -3.16 -3.38
CA ILE A 114 -14.88 -2.12 -3.35
C ILE A 114 -14.31 -1.83 -1.95
N ARG A 115 -15.07 -2.07 -0.87
CA ARG A 115 -14.59 -1.83 0.51
C ARG A 115 -13.49 -2.81 0.93
N GLY A 116 -13.41 -3.98 0.29
CA GLY A 116 -12.35 -4.97 0.51
C GLY A 116 -10.95 -4.43 0.23
N VAL A 117 -10.82 -3.41 -0.64
CA VAL A 117 -9.51 -2.81 -0.97
C VAL A 117 -9.05 -1.77 0.06
N LEU A 118 -9.91 -1.34 0.99
CA LEU A 118 -9.65 -0.15 1.83
C LEU A 118 -8.42 -0.31 2.72
N GLN A 119 -8.12 -1.52 3.18
CA GLN A 119 -6.92 -1.77 3.95
C GLN A 119 -5.66 -1.47 3.13
N THR A 120 -5.51 -2.12 1.99
CA THR A 120 -4.32 -2.01 1.15
C THR A 120 -4.24 -0.64 0.45
N TYR A 121 -5.39 -0.02 0.17
CA TYR A 121 -5.47 1.39 -0.24
C TYR A 121 -4.90 2.34 0.80
N TRP A 122 -5.29 2.20 2.07
CA TRP A 122 -4.78 3.07 3.12
C TRP A 122 -3.30 2.82 3.44
N TYR A 123 -2.83 1.57 3.40
CA TYR A 123 -1.39 1.27 3.49
C TYR A 123 -0.60 1.97 2.38
N LEU A 124 -1.06 1.89 1.12
CA LEU A 124 -0.39 2.57 0.01
C LEU A 124 -0.42 4.10 0.15
N ALA A 125 -1.59 4.67 0.47
CA ALA A 125 -1.75 6.12 0.57
C ALA A 125 -0.88 6.69 1.70
N VAL A 126 -0.84 6.04 2.87
CA VAL A 126 0.01 6.48 3.99
C VAL A 126 1.50 6.27 3.67
N ALA A 127 1.88 5.21 2.97
CA ALA A 127 3.26 5.06 2.48
C ALA A 127 3.66 6.21 1.55
N ASN A 128 2.78 6.61 0.63
CA ASN A 128 3.01 7.76 -0.25
C ASN A 128 3.12 9.09 0.52
N LEU A 129 2.35 9.27 1.60
CA LEU A 129 2.49 10.43 2.48
C LEU A 129 3.88 10.47 3.13
N VAL A 130 4.39 9.33 3.60
CA VAL A 130 5.73 9.23 4.18
C VAL A 130 6.79 9.53 3.11
N GLU A 131 6.70 8.88 1.94
CA GLU A 131 7.65 9.08 0.84
C GLU A 131 7.69 10.54 0.35
N HIS A 132 6.55 11.23 0.37
CA HIS A 132 6.47 12.66 0.08
C HIS A 132 7.34 13.47 1.05
N PHE A 133 7.24 13.23 2.36
CA PHE A 133 8.06 13.93 3.36
C PHE A 133 9.53 13.53 3.36
N GLU A 134 9.84 12.33 2.87
CA GLU A 134 11.22 11.88 2.67
C GLU A 134 11.85 12.41 1.39
N GLY A 135 11.08 13.08 0.53
CA GLY A 135 11.54 13.55 -0.77
C GLY A 135 11.88 12.40 -1.74
N ARG A 136 11.20 11.26 -1.60
CA ARG A 136 11.36 10.07 -2.44
C ARG A 136 10.36 10.08 -3.58
N ASP A 137 10.68 9.36 -4.66
CA ASP A 137 9.70 9.05 -5.70
C ASP A 137 8.59 8.17 -5.11
N LEU A 138 7.35 8.64 -5.23
CA LEU A 138 6.19 7.94 -4.66
C LEU A 138 5.99 6.57 -5.27
N THR A 139 5.50 5.65 -4.45
CA THR A 139 5.01 4.35 -4.92
C THR A 139 3.86 4.58 -5.92
N PRO A 140 3.86 3.89 -7.08
CA PRO A 140 2.79 4.01 -8.05
C PRO A 140 1.42 3.75 -7.41
N LYS A 141 0.48 4.66 -7.64
CA LYS A 141 -0.91 4.49 -7.25
C LYS A 141 -1.61 3.52 -8.24
N PRO A 142 -2.63 2.76 -7.81
CA PRO A 142 -3.39 1.89 -8.71
C PRO A 142 -4.17 2.72 -9.74
N ASP A 143 -4.61 2.05 -10.81
CA ASP A 143 -5.65 2.55 -11.71
C ASP A 143 -6.86 1.62 -11.61
N PHE A 144 -7.88 2.02 -10.87
CA PHE A 144 -9.13 1.28 -10.69
C PHE A 144 -10.01 1.20 -11.96
N THR A 145 -9.57 1.83 -13.05
CA THR A 145 -10.25 1.79 -14.36
C THR A 145 -9.54 0.89 -15.37
N SER A 146 -8.42 0.25 -14.99
CA SER A 146 -7.60 -0.57 -15.86
C SER A 146 -7.51 -2.02 -15.41
N ALA A 147 -7.57 -2.95 -16.36
CA ALA A 147 -7.19 -4.35 -16.15
C ALA A 147 -5.69 -4.61 -16.36
N GLU A 148 -4.93 -3.61 -16.83
CA GLU A 148 -3.48 -3.68 -16.93
C GLU A 148 -2.85 -3.35 -15.58
N LEU A 149 -2.57 -4.39 -14.79
CA LEU A 149 -1.97 -4.27 -13.48
C LEU A 149 -0.44 -4.31 -13.60
N ARG A 150 0.16 -3.12 -13.78
CA ARG A 150 1.61 -2.93 -13.89
C ARG A 150 2.07 -1.77 -12.99
N ALA A 151 3.18 -1.97 -12.29
CA ALA A 151 3.86 -0.94 -11.51
C ALA A 151 5.37 -1.02 -11.74
N GLU A 152 6.05 0.11 -11.71
CA GLU A 152 7.49 0.19 -11.88
C GLU A 152 8.09 1.12 -10.82
N VAL A 153 9.18 0.69 -10.21
CA VAL A 153 9.95 1.51 -9.26
C VAL A 153 11.44 1.34 -9.49
N LEU A 154 12.21 2.38 -9.15
CA LEU A 154 13.65 2.30 -9.04
C LEU A 154 14.04 2.02 -7.59
N ILE A 155 15.00 1.11 -7.39
CA ILE A 155 15.55 0.77 -6.08
C ILE A 155 17.05 1.02 -6.09
N ASP A 156 17.56 1.80 -5.14
CA ASP A 156 19.01 2.08 -5.00
C ASP A 156 19.76 0.90 -4.34
N ALA A 157 19.67 -0.26 -4.99
CA ALA A 157 20.32 -1.50 -4.61
C ALA A 157 20.57 -2.38 -5.84
N SER A 158 21.57 -3.27 -5.75
CA SER A 158 21.86 -4.25 -6.80
C SER A 158 20.72 -5.27 -6.98
N PRO A 159 20.50 -5.81 -8.20
CA PRO A 159 19.45 -6.79 -8.43
C PRO A 159 19.52 -8.01 -7.51
N ALA A 160 20.73 -8.47 -7.16
CA ALA A 160 20.92 -9.57 -6.21
C ALA A 160 20.37 -9.29 -4.81
N LYS A 161 20.50 -8.05 -4.33
CA LYS A 161 19.97 -7.65 -3.01
C LYS A 161 18.44 -7.56 -3.04
N VAL A 162 17.89 -7.00 -4.11
CA VAL A 162 16.44 -6.91 -4.32
C VAL A 162 15.83 -8.31 -4.48
N TYR A 163 16.41 -9.15 -5.33
CA TYR A 163 16.00 -10.53 -5.53
C TYR A 163 15.98 -11.31 -4.22
N ALA A 164 17.07 -11.26 -3.44
CA ALA A 164 17.10 -11.89 -2.13
C ALA A 164 16.00 -11.39 -1.20
N SER A 165 15.63 -10.10 -1.29
CA SER A 165 14.53 -9.51 -0.51
C SER A 165 13.14 -9.95 -0.97
N LEU A 166 13.00 -10.63 -2.11
CA LEU A 166 11.72 -11.15 -2.61
C LEU A 166 11.50 -12.64 -2.29
N ILE A 167 12.56 -13.41 -2.04
CA ILE A 167 12.47 -14.88 -1.90
C ILE A 167 13.01 -15.45 -0.59
N ASP A 168 13.67 -14.63 0.23
CA ASP A 168 14.19 -15.03 1.52
C ASP A 168 13.14 -14.77 2.60
N SER A 169 12.65 -15.84 3.23
CA SER A 169 11.59 -15.78 4.25
C SER A 169 11.87 -14.75 5.35
N GLU A 170 13.12 -14.67 5.84
CA GLU A 170 13.49 -13.74 6.90
C GLU A 170 13.44 -12.30 6.40
N LYS A 171 14.03 -12.02 5.22
CA LYS A 171 14.02 -10.67 4.65
C LYS A 171 12.60 -10.22 4.33
N VAL A 172 11.81 -11.06 3.67
CA VAL A 172 10.43 -10.74 3.32
C VAL A 172 9.62 -10.48 4.58
N SER A 173 9.67 -11.37 5.57
CA SER A 173 8.93 -11.18 6.83
C SER A 173 9.29 -9.87 7.52
N ARG A 174 10.57 -9.48 7.47
CA ARG A 174 11.05 -8.24 8.10
C ARG A 174 10.47 -7.01 7.44
N TRP A 175 10.65 -6.83 6.13
CA TRP A 175 10.19 -5.60 5.47
C TRP A 175 8.68 -5.57 5.27
N PHE A 176 8.04 -6.72 5.08
CA PHE A 176 6.60 -6.82 4.91
C PHE A 176 5.84 -6.64 6.23
N GLY A 177 6.48 -6.90 7.38
CA GLY A 177 5.88 -6.72 8.70
C GLY A 177 4.88 -7.81 9.08
N TYR A 178 4.85 -8.92 8.35
CA TYR A 178 3.99 -10.08 8.61
C TYR A 178 4.78 -11.38 8.35
N PRO A 179 4.52 -12.49 9.07
CA PRO A 179 5.25 -13.74 8.86
C PRO A 179 5.07 -14.27 7.43
N ILE A 180 6.17 -14.46 6.70
CA ILE A 180 6.20 -15.07 5.38
C ILE A 180 7.14 -16.27 5.39
N GLU A 181 6.66 -17.40 4.87
CA GLU A 181 7.45 -18.62 4.73
C GLU A 181 7.52 -19.05 3.26
N ILE A 182 8.73 -19.25 2.76
CA ILE A 182 9.03 -19.46 1.34
C ILE A 182 9.91 -20.70 1.19
N GLU A 183 9.57 -21.57 0.25
CA GLU A 183 10.47 -22.58 -0.30
C GLU A 183 11.08 -22.04 -1.61
N PRO A 184 12.31 -21.48 -1.61
CA PRO A 184 12.85 -20.71 -2.73
C PRO A 184 13.34 -21.62 -3.89
N ARG A 185 12.41 -22.34 -4.50
CA ARG A 185 12.60 -23.20 -5.66
C ARG A 185 11.34 -23.19 -6.53
N VAL A 186 11.49 -23.44 -7.82
CA VAL A 186 10.33 -23.64 -8.71
C VAL A 186 9.45 -24.79 -8.20
N GLY A 187 8.14 -24.56 -8.17
CA GLY A 187 7.15 -25.45 -7.57
C GLY A 187 7.07 -25.40 -6.03
N GLY A 188 7.93 -24.59 -5.39
CA GLY A 188 7.91 -24.34 -3.96
C GLY A 188 6.74 -23.48 -3.52
N ARG A 189 6.46 -23.50 -2.23
CA ARG A 189 5.38 -22.75 -1.57
C ARG A 189 5.81 -21.34 -1.20
N TYR A 190 4.90 -20.38 -1.31
CA TYR A 190 5.01 -19.03 -0.79
C TYR A 190 3.78 -18.75 0.07
N SER A 191 3.95 -18.61 1.38
CA SER A 191 2.82 -18.52 2.32
C SER A 191 2.85 -17.23 3.13
N MET A 192 1.73 -16.51 3.13
CA MET A 192 1.47 -15.42 4.07
C MET A 192 0.87 -16.02 5.35
N GLY A 193 1.57 -15.89 6.47
CA GLY A 193 1.18 -16.44 7.78
C GLY A 193 1.91 -17.73 8.15
N GLY A 194 2.78 -18.23 7.28
CA GLY A 194 3.51 -19.50 7.46
C GLY A 194 2.79 -20.71 6.85
N PHE A 195 3.45 -21.87 6.79
CA PHE A 195 2.85 -23.08 6.18
C PHE A 195 1.78 -23.76 7.04
N ASP A 196 1.69 -23.40 8.32
CA ASP A 196 0.66 -23.89 9.24
C ASP A 196 -0.59 -22.99 9.27
N ALA A 197 -0.59 -21.87 8.53
CA ALA A 197 -1.75 -21.00 8.40
C ALA A 197 -2.88 -21.65 7.58
N GLU A 198 -4.12 -21.24 7.83
CA GLU A 198 -5.27 -21.69 7.04
C GLU A 198 -5.19 -21.14 5.60
N GLY A 199 -5.41 -22.00 4.61
CA GLY A 199 -5.38 -21.65 3.19
C GLY A 199 -4.36 -22.46 2.38
N GLU A 200 -4.50 -22.44 1.05
CA GLU A 200 -3.48 -23.03 0.17
C GLU A 200 -2.37 -21.98 -0.10
N PRO A 201 -1.10 -22.31 0.14
CA PRO A 201 -0.01 -21.39 -0.15
C PRO A 201 0.12 -21.17 -1.65
N ALA A 202 0.56 -19.97 -2.03
CA ALA A 202 0.89 -19.64 -3.40
C ALA A 202 2.05 -20.51 -3.91
N ARG A 203 2.16 -20.66 -5.23
CA ARG A 203 3.17 -21.51 -5.86
C ARG A 203 4.16 -20.69 -6.64
N ILE A 204 5.45 -20.90 -6.39
CA ILE A 204 6.51 -20.30 -7.19
C ILE A 204 6.55 -20.97 -8.56
N LEU A 205 6.35 -20.18 -9.61
CA LEU A 205 6.37 -20.65 -11.01
C LEU A 205 7.76 -20.53 -11.63
N GLU A 206 8.46 -19.41 -11.36
CA GLU A 206 9.71 -19.09 -12.02
C GLU A 206 10.64 -18.34 -11.06
N LEU A 207 11.92 -18.70 -11.09
CA LEU A 207 13.00 -18.07 -10.35
C LEU A 207 14.20 -17.98 -11.27
N GLU A 208 14.49 -16.77 -11.74
CA GLU A 208 15.73 -16.45 -12.42
C GLU A 208 16.57 -15.57 -11.48
N PRO A 209 17.67 -16.09 -10.92
CA PRO A 209 18.49 -15.35 -9.97
C PRO A 209 18.81 -13.94 -10.48
N ASP A 210 18.58 -12.96 -9.60
CA ASP A 210 18.85 -11.53 -9.83
C ASP A 210 18.05 -10.88 -10.97
N SER A 211 17.09 -11.60 -11.58
CA SER A 211 16.38 -11.18 -12.80
C SER A 211 14.86 -11.27 -12.64
N LYS A 212 14.32 -12.38 -12.10
CA LYS A 212 12.87 -12.61 -12.15
C LYS A 212 12.33 -13.52 -11.06
N VAL A 213 11.17 -13.17 -10.53
CA VAL A 213 10.35 -14.01 -9.64
C VAL A 213 8.92 -14.03 -10.15
N SER A 214 8.31 -15.21 -10.31
CA SER A 214 6.88 -15.34 -10.63
C SER A 214 6.19 -16.28 -9.65
N ILE A 215 5.05 -15.84 -9.12
CA ILE A 215 4.29 -16.54 -8.09
C ILE A 215 2.81 -16.61 -8.52
N ASP A 216 2.25 -17.80 -8.48
CA ASP A 216 0.83 -18.08 -8.70
C ASP A 216 0.05 -17.98 -7.39
N TRP A 217 -0.85 -17.00 -7.33
CA TRP A 217 -1.74 -16.72 -6.19
C TRP A 217 -3.14 -17.31 -6.37
N GLY A 218 -3.31 -18.29 -7.27
CA GLY A 218 -4.57 -18.94 -7.54
C GLY A 218 -5.55 -18.00 -8.25
N HIS A 219 -6.69 -17.70 -7.61
CA HIS A 219 -7.74 -16.85 -8.20
C HIS A 219 -7.28 -15.42 -8.49
N ASN A 220 -6.28 -14.92 -7.75
CA ASN A 220 -5.67 -13.62 -7.99
C ASN A 220 -4.74 -13.64 -9.20
N GLY A 221 -4.44 -14.81 -9.77
CA GLY A 221 -3.53 -14.98 -10.90
C GLY A 221 -2.06 -14.93 -10.52
N VAL A 222 -1.21 -14.67 -11.51
CA VAL A 222 0.25 -14.69 -11.41
C VAL A 222 0.80 -13.28 -11.21
N GLY A 223 1.49 -13.07 -10.09
CA GLY A 223 2.33 -11.91 -9.84
C GLY A 223 3.75 -12.16 -10.33
N THR A 224 4.31 -11.24 -11.10
CA THR A 224 5.68 -11.32 -11.64
C THR A 224 6.46 -10.07 -11.29
N TRP A 225 7.67 -10.25 -10.79
CA TRP A 225 8.66 -9.21 -10.50
C TRP A 225 9.86 -9.40 -11.42
N GLU A 226 10.12 -8.43 -12.29
CA GLU A 226 11.28 -8.39 -13.20
C GLU A 226 12.27 -7.33 -12.71
N LEU A 227 13.55 -7.68 -12.70
CA LEU A 227 14.64 -6.89 -12.14
C LEU A 227 15.67 -6.57 -13.23
N GLU A 228 15.82 -5.30 -13.56
CA GLU A 228 16.82 -4.83 -14.51
C GLU A 228 17.87 -3.98 -13.81
N GLY A 229 19.12 -4.46 -13.79
CA GLY A 229 20.24 -3.78 -13.13
C GLY A 229 20.93 -2.75 -14.02
N SER A 230 21.16 -1.54 -13.49
CA SER A 230 22.01 -0.53 -14.12
C SER A 230 22.61 0.42 -13.09
N GLY A 231 23.92 0.68 -13.20
CA GLY A 231 24.60 1.67 -12.34
C GLY A 231 24.52 1.40 -10.83
N GLY A 232 24.42 0.13 -10.43
CA GLY A 232 24.26 -0.27 -9.02
C GLY A 232 22.82 -0.21 -8.50
N LYS A 233 21.87 0.24 -9.32
CA LYS A 233 20.44 0.31 -9.03
C LYS A 233 19.67 -0.79 -9.76
N THR A 234 18.44 -1.01 -9.34
CA THR A 234 17.52 -1.98 -9.94
C THR A 234 16.22 -1.30 -10.33
N ARG A 235 15.82 -1.40 -11.59
CA ARG A 235 14.44 -1.14 -12.00
C ARG A 235 13.64 -2.42 -11.70
N LEU A 236 12.69 -2.32 -10.79
CA LEU A 236 11.74 -3.40 -10.51
C LEU A 236 10.45 -3.10 -11.26
N THR A 237 10.05 -4.01 -12.13
CA THR A 237 8.74 -4.04 -12.78
C THR A 237 7.90 -5.12 -12.14
N MET A 238 6.70 -4.77 -11.69
CA MET A 238 5.71 -5.70 -11.18
C MET A 238 4.52 -5.78 -12.12
N VAL A 239 4.07 -6.99 -12.43
CA VAL A 239 2.88 -7.25 -13.26
C VAL A 239 2.01 -8.30 -12.58
N GLN A 240 0.70 -8.07 -12.53
CA GLN A 240 -0.29 -9.07 -12.16
C GLN A 240 -1.07 -9.48 -13.40
N SER A 241 -1.24 -10.78 -13.63
CA SER A 241 -1.91 -11.32 -14.83
C SER A 241 -2.60 -12.65 -14.56
N GLY A 242 -3.35 -13.19 -15.53
CA GLY A 242 -3.92 -14.55 -15.41
C GLY A 242 -5.09 -14.67 -14.42
N PHE A 243 -5.78 -13.57 -14.14
CA PHE A 243 -6.98 -13.52 -13.32
C PHE A 243 -8.25 -13.39 -14.18
N ASP A 244 -9.39 -13.87 -13.69
CA ASP A 244 -10.69 -13.72 -14.35
C ASP A 244 -11.33 -12.34 -14.08
N ARG A 245 -11.12 -11.83 -12.86
CA ARG A 245 -11.56 -10.50 -12.42
C ARG A 245 -10.36 -9.78 -11.80
N THR A 246 -10.24 -8.48 -12.08
CA THR A 246 -9.12 -7.67 -11.57
C THR A 246 -9.04 -7.76 -10.04
N PRO A 247 -7.95 -8.32 -9.48
CA PRO A 247 -7.82 -8.58 -8.06
C PRO A 247 -7.28 -7.34 -7.34
N TYR A 248 -8.07 -6.26 -7.27
CA TYR A 248 -7.57 -4.98 -6.79
C TYR A 248 -7.07 -5.07 -5.34
N ALA A 249 -7.75 -5.79 -4.44
CA ALA A 249 -7.30 -5.93 -3.06
C ALA A 249 -5.88 -6.53 -2.97
N GLY A 250 -5.65 -7.65 -3.67
CA GLY A 250 -4.34 -8.32 -3.73
C GLY A 250 -3.27 -7.53 -4.50
N TRP A 251 -3.66 -6.86 -5.59
CA TRP A 251 -2.77 -5.96 -6.33
C TRP A 251 -2.30 -4.79 -5.47
N LEU A 252 -3.24 -4.12 -4.77
CA LEU A 252 -2.92 -3.05 -3.83
C LEU A 252 -2.03 -3.56 -2.67
N GLY A 253 -2.26 -4.78 -2.20
CA GLY A 253 -1.38 -5.43 -1.21
C GLY A 253 0.05 -5.55 -1.71
N SER A 254 0.23 -5.95 -2.96
CA SER A 254 1.54 -6.11 -3.59
C SER A 254 2.24 -4.77 -3.82
N ILE A 255 1.55 -3.76 -4.36
CA ILE A 255 2.15 -2.42 -4.60
C ILE A 255 2.44 -1.67 -3.29
N SER A 256 1.57 -1.77 -2.27
CA SER A 256 1.77 -1.04 -1.01
C SER A 256 3.04 -1.50 -0.27
N GLY A 257 3.44 -2.76 -0.45
CA GLY A 257 4.72 -3.28 0.06
C GLY A 257 5.96 -2.71 -0.63
N LEU A 258 5.85 -2.14 -1.84
CA LEU A 258 7.02 -1.63 -2.58
C LEU A 258 7.72 -0.47 -1.86
N ALA A 259 6.97 0.36 -1.11
CA ALA A 259 7.56 1.42 -0.31
C ALA A 259 8.55 0.86 0.72
N GLU A 260 8.13 -0.11 1.52
CA GLU A 260 9.00 -0.74 2.53
C GLU A 260 10.09 -1.62 1.91
N LEU A 261 9.81 -2.33 0.81
CA LEU A 261 10.84 -3.07 0.07
C LEU A 261 11.98 -2.14 -0.38
N ARG A 262 11.64 -0.96 -0.91
CA ARG A 262 12.63 0.06 -1.29
C ARG A 262 13.40 0.56 -0.08
N ARG A 263 12.71 1.00 0.96
CA ARG A 263 13.35 1.51 2.20
C ARG A 263 14.29 0.49 2.81
N PHE A 264 13.87 -0.77 2.90
CA PHE A 264 14.67 -1.89 3.42
C PHE A 264 15.96 -2.12 2.63
N ASN A 265 15.92 -1.91 1.32
CA ASN A 265 17.08 -2.09 0.46
C ASN A 265 18.01 -0.88 0.38
N GLU A 266 17.52 0.32 0.68
CA GLU A 266 18.26 1.58 0.49
C GLU A 266 18.79 2.19 1.78
N MET A 267 18.10 2.00 2.90
CA MET A 267 18.46 2.60 4.18
C MET A 267 19.40 1.69 4.96
N ALA A 268 20.53 2.23 5.44
CA ALA A 268 21.46 1.48 6.28
C ALA A 268 20.87 1.12 7.64
N ASP A 269 20.18 2.07 8.28
CA ASP A 269 19.52 1.94 9.58
C ASP A 269 18.00 1.87 9.42
N TRP A 270 17.55 1.01 8.49
CA TRP A 270 16.14 0.84 8.19
C TRP A 270 15.33 0.45 9.44
N SER A 271 14.19 1.11 9.60
CA SER A 271 13.11 0.71 10.49
C SER A 271 11.77 0.88 9.77
N PRO A 272 10.77 0.02 10.07
CA PRO A 272 9.48 0.11 9.42
C PRO A 272 8.79 1.41 9.80
N ILE A 273 8.09 2.03 8.84
CA ILE A 273 7.22 3.17 9.13
C ILE A 273 6.02 2.73 9.95
N TRP A 274 5.56 1.49 9.74
CA TRP A 274 4.36 0.93 10.35
C TRP A 274 4.54 0.65 11.84
N LEU A 275 3.50 0.95 12.61
CA LEU A 275 3.40 0.65 14.04
C LEU A 275 2.35 -0.44 14.26
N SER A 276 2.74 -1.46 15.03
CA SER A 276 1.85 -2.51 15.54
C SER A 276 0.96 -2.01 16.67
#